data_AF-A0A818YCB5-F1
#
_entry.id   AF-A0A818YCB5-F1
#
_cell.length_a   1.000
_cell.length_b   1.000
_cell.length_c   1.000
_cell.angle_alpha   90.00
_cell.angle_beta   90.00
_cell.angle_gamma   90.00
#
_symmetry.space_group_name_H-M   'P 1'
#
loop_
_entity.id
_entity.type
_entity.pdbx_description
1 polymer ?
#
loop_
_entity_poly.entity_id
_entity_poly.type
_entity_poly.pdbx_seq_one_letter_code
_entity_poly.pdbx_strand_id
1 'polypeptide(L)'
;MMRTYKVLACMDRFTISSMSVRIRSLNAYKMAIYLIITSSLFWLLALIFFSYARTIQNGSCNIQNGTYLMVYTIYYMISAGLFPPLLIVFFNTLLIQNLKGLRSRIQPIRDNAEIKQSNNMLRKCDRDLMKMIFVEVMIYVVSTLPFSIYLIYKIITDIVIQQV
;
A
#
# COMPACT_ATOMS: atom_id res chain seq x y z
N MET A 1 7.27 4.46 -2.89
CA MET A 1 6.67 4.77 -4.21
C MET A 1 5.88 3.59 -4.81
N MET A 2 6.47 2.46 -5.22
CA MET A 2 5.70 1.36 -5.86
C MET A 2 4.54 0.81 -5.00
N ARG A 3 4.73 0.71 -3.68
CA ARG A 3 3.73 0.19 -2.75
C ARG A 3 2.48 1.07 -2.64
N THR A 4 2.64 2.39 -2.67
CA THR A 4 1.49 3.31 -2.60
C THR A 4 0.67 3.27 -3.87
N TYR A 5 1.27 3.05 -5.04
CA TYR A 5 0.50 2.85 -6.27
C TYR A 5 -0.30 1.55 -6.25
N LYS A 6 0.20 0.47 -5.63
CA LYS A 6 -0.60 -0.75 -5.40
C LYS A 6 -1.81 -0.48 -4.51
N VAL A 7 -1.62 0.30 -3.43
CA VAL A 7 -2.73 0.75 -2.56
C VAL A 7 -3.75 1.57 -3.36
N LEU A 8 -3.30 2.54 -4.14
CA LEU A 8 -4.16 3.39 -4.96
C LEU A 8 -4.93 2.58 -6.01
N ALA A 9 -4.30 1.60 -6.66
CA ALA A 9 -4.97 0.70 -7.60
C ALA A 9 -6.02 -0.18 -6.90
N CYS A 10 -5.74 -0.64 -5.66
CA CYS A 10 -6.73 -1.37 -4.87
C CYS A 10 -7.90 -0.46 -4.46
N MET A 11 -7.62 0.80 -4.14
CA MET A 11 -8.63 1.79 -3.78
C MET A 11 -9.53 2.13 -4.97
N ASP A 12 -8.95 2.33 -6.16
CA ASP A 12 -9.67 2.56 -7.42
C ASP A 12 -10.62 1.38 -7.74
N ARG A 13 -10.11 0.14 -7.63
CA ARG A 13 -10.93 -1.07 -7.79
C ARG A 13 -12.07 -1.15 -6.76
N PHE A 14 -11.80 -0.75 -5.51
CA PHE A 14 -12.83 -0.67 -4.48
C PHE A 14 -13.90 0.39 -4.82
N THR A 15 -13.50 1.59 -5.23
CA THR A 15 -14.43 2.68 -5.57
C THR A 15 -15.33 2.33 -6.75
N ILE A 16 -14.80 1.63 -7.77
CA ILE A 16 -15.57 1.10 -8.90
C ILE A 16 -16.62 0.07 -8.44
N SER A 17 -16.22 -0.83 -7.54
CA SER A 17 -17.07 -1.93 -7.07
C SER A 17 -18.14 -1.51 -6.07
N SER A 18 -18.01 -0.32 -5.48
CA SER A 18 -18.87 0.14 -4.39
C SER A 18 -20.27 0.48 -4.89
N MET A 19 -21.28 0.04 -4.14
CA MET A 19 -22.69 0.29 -4.46
C MET A 19 -23.13 1.72 -4.18
N SER A 20 -22.35 2.48 -3.40
CA SER A 20 -22.68 3.86 -3.06
C SER A 20 -22.27 4.81 -4.18
N VAL A 21 -23.22 5.60 -4.69
CA VAL A 21 -22.98 6.63 -5.72
C VAL A 21 -21.90 7.62 -5.27
N ARG A 22 -21.86 7.96 -3.98
CA ARG A 22 -20.89 8.88 -3.39
C ARG A 22 -19.46 8.31 -3.37
N ILE A 23 -19.33 6.98 -3.24
CA ILE A 23 -18.02 6.31 -3.30
C ILE A 23 -17.61 6.11 -4.76
N ARG A 24 -18.57 5.80 -5.65
CA ARG A 24 -18.31 5.67 -7.08
C ARG A 24 -17.89 6.98 -7.74
N SER A 25 -18.40 8.12 -7.27
CA SER A 25 -17.99 9.44 -7.76
C SER A 25 -16.54 9.81 -7.43
N LEU A 26 -15.93 9.15 -6.43
CA LEU A 26 -14.50 9.29 -6.15
C LEU A 26 -13.63 8.68 -7.25
N ASN A 27 -14.18 7.78 -8.07
CA ASN A 27 -13.49 7.18 -9.22
C ASN A 27 -13.42 8.07 -10.46
N ALA A 28 -13.66 9.38 -10.31
CA ALA A 28 -13.50 10.31 -11.40
C ALA A 28 -12.02 10.36 -11.81
N TYR A 29 -11.76 10.34 -13.12
CA TYR A 29 -10.39 10.42 -13.67
C TYR A 29 -9.60 11.61 -13.11
N LYS A 30 -10.27 12.73 -12.82
CA LYS A 30 -9.69 13.93 -12.20
C LYS A 30 -9.13 13.64 -10.81
N MET A 31 -9.85 12.85 -10.00
CA MET A 31 -9.40 12.45 -8.66
C MET A 31 -8.26 11.45 -8.72
N ALA A 32 -8.27 10.51 -9.66
CA ALA A 32 -7.16 9.60 -9.87
C ALA A 32 -5.86 10.35 -10.21
N ILE A 33 -5.93 11.33 -11.13
CA ILE A 33 -4.78 12.19 -11.46
C ILE A 33 -4.31 12.97 -10.24
N TYR A 34 -5.23 13.58 -9.49
CA TYR A 34 -4.89 14.33 -8.28
C TYR A 34 -4.18 13.46 -7.23
N LEU A 35 -4.66 12.24 -7.00
CA LEU A 35 -4.03 11.28 -6.07
C LEU A 35 -2.65 10.84 -6.53
N ILE A 36 -2.46 10.61 -7.83
CA ILE A 36 -1.16 10.25 -8.40
C ILE A 36 -0.16 11.39 -8.23
N ILE A 37 -0.55 12.63 -8.57
CA ILE A 37 0.32 13.81 -8.46
C ILE A 37 0.69 14.07 -7.00
N THR A 38 -0.31 14.13 -6.11
CA THR A 38 -0.08 14.39 -4.67
C THR A 38 0.76 13.31 -4.01
N SER A 39 0.52 12.03 -4.33
CA SER A 39 1.35 10.93 -3.82
C SER A 39 2.79 11.03 -4.33
N SER A 40 2.98 11.36 -5.61
CA SER A 40 4.31 11.50 -6.21
C SER A 40 5.09 12.66 -5.58
N LEU A 41 4.45 13.81 -5.41
CA LEU A 41 5.05 14.98 -4.76
C LEU A 41 5.42 14.70 -3.30
N PHE A 42 4.53 14.03 -2.55
CA PHE A 42 4.81 13.63 -1.16
C PHE A 42 6.07 12.76 -1.06
N TRP A 43 6.20 11.76 -1.95
CA TRP A 43 7.37 10.88 -1.96
C TRP A 43 8.65 11.61 -2.37
N LEU A 44 8.58 12.53 -3.35
CA LEU A 44 9.74 13.34 -3.76
C LEU A 44 10.20 14.26 -2.62
N LEU A 45 9.27 14.90 -1.93
CA LEU A 45 9.59 15.76 -0.79
C LEU A 45 10.23 14.97 0.35
N ALA A 46 9.70 13.78 0.66
CA ALA A 46 10.28 12.88 1.65
C ALA A 46 11.71 12.47 1.29
N LEU A 47 11.97 12.15 0.01
CA LEU A 47 13.32 11.81 -0.46
C LEU A 47 14.31 12.97 -0.26
N ILE A 48 13.92 14.19 -0.64
CA ILE A 48 14.76 15.38 -0.48
C ILE A 48 15.06 15.63 1.00
N PHE A 49 14.04 15.57 1.86
CA PHE A 49 14.16 15.78 3.30
C PHE A 49 15.16 14.80 3.94
N PHE A 50 15.05 13.51 3.63
CA PHE A 50 15.95 12.50 4.19
C PHE A 50 17.33 12.47 3.52
N SER A 51 17.46 12.92 2.28
CA SER A 51 18.75 13.02 1.59
C SER A 51 19.63 14.09 2.22
N TYR A 52 19.05 15.20 2.68
CA TYR A 52 19.78 16.28 3.34
C TYR A 52 20.46 15.85 4.65
N ALA A 53 19.88 14.88 5.35
CA ALA A 53 20.38 14.43 6.65
C ALA A 53 21.47 13.35 6.58
N ARG A 54 21.89 12.95 5.38
CA ARG A 54 22.99 12.00 5.19
C ARG A 54 24.30 12.75 5.03
N THR A 55 25.28 12.44 5.86
CA THR A 55 26.64 12.97 5.73
C THR A 55 27.61 11.81 5.47
N ILE A 56 28.73 12.12 4.80
CA ILE A 56 29.77 11.13 4.51
C ILE A 56 30.85 11.28 5.57
N GLN A 57 31.00 10.28 6.45
CA GLN A 57 32.12 10.18 7.38
C GLN A 57 32.78 8.81 7.22
N ASN A 58 34.11 8.79 7.12
CA ASN A 58 34.94 7.57 6.99
C ASN A 58 34.53 6.64 5.83
N GLY A 59 34.22 7.20 4.66
CA GLY A 59 33.84 6.42 3.48
C GLY A 59 32.49 5.68 3.59
N SER A 60 31.75 5.88 4.67
CA SER A 60 30.43 5.31 4.90
C SER A 60 29.37 6.42 4.87
N CYS A 61 28.29 6.18 4.12
CA CYS A 61 27.15 7.09 4.07
C CYS A 61 26.22 6.76 5.25
N ASN A 62 26.36 7.48 6.35
CA ASN A 62 25.57 7.23 7.55
C ASN A 62 24.92 8.52 8.07
N ILE A 63 23.83 8.37 8.81
CA ILE A 63 23.10 9.49 9.40
C ILE A 63 23.83 9.87 10.70
N GLN A 64 24.33 11.10 10.77
CA GLN A 64 25.24 11.54 11.84
C GLN A 64 24.56 11.69 13.20
N ASN A 65 23.25 11.99 13.21
CA ASN A 65 22.48 12.17 14.45
C ASN A 65 21.70 10.89 14.79
N GLY A 66 22.01 10.29 15.94
CA GLY A 66 21.32 9.09 16.46
C GLY A 66 19.80 9.29 16.59
N THR A 67 19.35 10.47 17.01
CA THR A 67 17.92 10.83 17.07
C THR A 67 17.28 10.85 15.69
N TYR A 68 17.98 11.35 14.67
CA TYR A 68 17.45 11.41 13.30
C TYR A 68 17.40 10.02 12.66
N LEU A 69 18.39 9.16 12.96
CA LEU A 69 18.39 7.76 12.55
C LEU A 69 17.22 6.99 13.16
N MET A 70 16.91 7.23 14.44
CA MET A 70 15.77 6.61 15.13
C MET A 70 14.44 7.03 14.50
N VAL A 71 14.23 8.34 14.29
CA VAL A 71 13.02 8.88 13.63
C VAL A 71 12.88 8.34 12.22
N TYR A 72 13.97 8.30 11.45
CA TYR A 72 13.99 7.74 10.09
C TYR A 72 13.60 6.27 10.09
N THR A 73 14.14 5.48 11.02
CA THR A 73 13.87 4.04 11.09
C THR A 73 12.41 3.75 11.46
N ILE A 74 11.86 4.49 12.42
CA ILE A 74 10.44 4.39 12.80
C ILE A 74 9.55 4.80 11.62
N TYR A 75 9.84 5.94 10.99
CA TYR A 75 9.13 6.40 9.80
C TYR A 75 9.17 5.35 8.68
N TYR A 76 10.35 4.78 8.41
CA TYR A 76 10.52 3.75 7.38
C TYR A 76 9.74 2.49 7.72
N MET A 77 9.79 2.03 8.97
CA MET A 77 9.06 0.84 9.41
C MET A 77 7.54 1.02 9.26
N ILE A 78 7.00 2.18 9.64
CA ILE A 78 5.56 2.46 9.52
C ILE A 78 5.17 2.64 8.05
N SER A 79 5.85 3.54 7.33
CA SER A 79 5.48 3.92 5.95
C SER A 79 5.78 2.82 4.93
N ALA A 80 6.81 2.03 5.15
CA ALA A 80 7.25 0.99 4.22
C ALA A 80 6.79 -0.40 4.66
N GLY A 81 6.70 -0.67 5.97
CA GLY A 81 6.43 -1.99 6.53
C GLY A 81 4.99 -2.25 6.94
N LEU A 82 4.29 -1.27 7.53
CA LEU A 82 2.99 -1.50 8.17
C LEU A 82 1.82 -0.88 7.40
N PHE A 83 1.95 0.38 7.00
CA PHE A 83 0.83 1.16 6.49
C PHE A 83 0.31 0.69 5.11
N PRO A 84 1.15 0.47 4.09
CA PRO A 84 0.70 -0.08 2.80
C PRO A 84 0.02 -1.46 2.90
N PRO A 85 0.59 -2.46 3.62
CA PRO A 85 -0.08 -3.76 3.79
C PRO A 85 -1.46 -3.64 4.41
N LEU A 86 -1.60 -2.87 5.50
CA LEU A 86 -2.87 -2.72 6.19
C LEU A 86 -3.94 -2.12 5.29
N LEU A 87 -3.60 -1.08 4.53
CA LEU A 87 -4.53 -0.48 3.58
C LEU A 87 -4.92 -1.46 2.46
N ILE A 88 -3.97 -2.21 1.90
CA ILE A 88 -4.26 -3.19 0.86
C ILE A 88 -5.21 -4.27 1.40
N VAL A 89 -4.97 -4.80 2.60
CA VAL A 89 -5.85 -5.79 3.24
C VAL A 89 -7.24 -5.20 3.46
N PHE A 90 -7.31 -3.98 4.00
CA PHE A 90 -8.56 -3.29 4.27
C PHE A 90 -9.39 -3.08 2.98
N PHE A 91 -8.82 -2.48 1.94
CA PHE A 91 -9.53 -2.28 0.67
C PHE A 91 -9.92 -3.59 -0.02
N ASN A 92 -9.07 -4.62 0.06
CA ASN A 92 -9.39 -5.95 -0.45
C ASN A 92 -10.60 -6.58 0.25
N THR A 93 -10.65 -6.53 1.59
CA THR A 93 -11.78 -7.08 2.34
C THR A 93 -13.09 -6.37 2.01
N LEU A 94 -13.06 -5.03 1.94
CA LEU A 94 -14.22 -4.22 1.54
C LEU A 94 -14.67 -4.52 0.10
N LEU A 95 -13.74 -4.66 -0.84
CA LEU A 95 -14.04 -5.06 -2.22
C LEU A 95 -14.76 -6.42 -2.25
N ILE A 96 -14.26 -7.42 -1.51
CA ILE A 96 -14.86 -8.76 -1.47
C ILE A 96 -16.29 -8.69 -0.92
N GLN A 97 -16.53 -7.90 0.12
CA GLN A 97 -17.88 -7.72 0.69
C GLN A 97 -18.84 -7.08 -0.32
N ASN A 98 -18.41 -6.00 -0.99
CA ASN A 98 -19.21 -5.36 -2.05
C ASN A 98 -19.51 -6.31 -3.21
N LEU A 99 -18.51 -7.10 -3.64
CA LEU A 99 -18.68 -8.09 -4.69
C LEU A 99 -19.69 -9.20 -4.31
N LYS A 100 -19.70 -9.64 -3.04
CA LYS A 100 -20.68 -10.60 -2.53
C LYS A 100 -22.10 -10.01 -2.54
N GLY A 101 -22.27 -8.75 -2.11
CA GLY A 101 -23.56 -8.05 -2.15
C GLY A 101 -24.11 -7.88 -3.57
N LEU A 102 -23.26 -7.50 -4.52
CA LEU A 102 -23.61 -7.43 -5.95
C LEU A 102 -24.06 -8.79 -6.52
N ARG A 103 -23.43 -9.90 -6.09
CA ARG A 103 -23.81 -11.25 -6.55
C ARG A 103 -25.20 -11.66 -6.03
N SER A 104 -25.57 -11.23 -4.83
CA SER A 104 -26.89 -11.55 -4.24
C SER A 104 -28.03 -10.74 -4.86
N ARG A 105 -27.76 -9.53 -5.37
CA ARG A 105 -28.79 -8.62 -5.91
C ARG A 105 -29.04 -8.81 -7.40
N ILE A 106 -28.02 -9.23 -8.15
CA ILE A 106 -28.17 -9.55 -9.57
C ILE A 106 -28.66 -11.01 -9.68
N GLN A 107 -29.96 -11.22 -9.47
CA GLN A 107 -30.60 -12.42 -9.99
C GLN A 107 -30.39 -12.45 -11.52
N PRO A 108 -30.09 -13.61 -12.11
CA PRO A 108 -29.75 -13.67 -13.52
C PRO A 108 -30.99 -13.42 -14.39
N ILE A 109 -31.24 -12.17 -14.80
CA ILE A 109 -32.14 -11.86 -15.92
C ILE A 109 -31.54 -12.53 -17.17
N ARG A 110 -32.32 -13.40 -17.81
CA ARG A 110 -31.88 -14.45 -18.75
C ARG A 110 -31.47 -13.96 -20.14
N ASP A 111 -31.57 -12.66 -20.43
CA ASP A 111 -31.71 -12.25 -21.84
C ASP A 111 -30.45 -11.92 -22.63
N ASN A 112 -29.23 -12.05 -22.08
CA ASN A 112 -27.99 -11.88 -22.87
C ASN A 112 -26.83 -12.71 -22.29
N ALA A 113 -26.68 -13.96 -22.74
CA ALA A 113 -25.68 -14.89 -22.22
C ALA A 113 -24.23 -14.46 -22.51
N GLU A 114 -23.96 -13.85 -23.67
CA GLU A 114 -22.61 -13.48 -24.12
C GLU A 114 -22.03 -12.29 -23.35
N ILE A 115 -22.82 -11.23 -23.13
CA ILE A 115 -22.41 -10.04 -22.36
C ILE A 115 -22.17 -10.40 -20.88
N LYS A 116 -22.91 -11.39 -20.36
CA LYS A 116 -22.78 -11.89 -18.99
C LYS A 116 -21.49 -12.67 -18.77
N GLN A 117 -21.08 -13.47 -19.76
CA GLN A 117 -19.86 -14.27 -19.68
C GLN A 117 -18.62 -13.37 -19.66
N SER A 118 -18.57 -12.35 -20.51
CA SER A 118 -17.48 -11.37 -20.54
C SER A 118 -17.34 -10.60 -19.21
N ASN A 119 -18.45 -10.08 -18.69
CA ASN A 119 -18.44 -9.36 -17.40
C ASN A 119 -18.05 -10.25 -16.22
N ASN A 120 -18.49 -11.50 -16.18
CA ASN A 120 -18.10 -12.43 -15.12
C ASN A 120 -16.62 -12.81 -15.21
N MET A 121 -16.06 -12.93 -16.41
CA MET A 121 -14.65 -13.22 -16.63
C MET A 121 -13.75 -12.05 -16.20
N LEU A 122 -14.08 -10.82 -16.59
CA LEU A 122 -13.41 -9.59 -16.13
C LEU A 122 -13.41 -9.50 -14.59
N ARG A 123 -14.56 -9.73 -13.96
CA ARG A 123 -14.71 -9.70 -12.50
C ARG A 123 -13.94 -10.79 -11.78
N LYS A 124 -13.78 -11.96 -12.42
CA LYS A 124 -12.97 -13.06 -11.89
C LYS A 124 -11.48 -12.73 -11.99
N CYS A 125 -11.04 -12.20 -13.12
CA CYS A 125 -9.68 -11.70 -13.32
C CYS A 125 -9.31 -10.63 -12.28
N ASP A 126 -10.21 -9.66 -12.02
CA ASP A 126 -10.00 -8.64 -11.01
C ASP A 126 -9.86 -9.21 -9.60
N ARG A 127 -10.66 -10.23 -9.27
CA ARG A 127 -10.58 -10.93 -7.97
C ARG A 127 -9.27 -11.71 -7.85
N ASP A 128 -8.85 -12.38 -8.91
CA ASP A 128 -7.64 -13.19 -8.92
C ASP A 128 -6.40 -12.29 -8.81
N LEU A 129 -6.38 -11.14 -9.50
CA LEU A 129 -5.33 -10.13 -9.35
C LEU A 129 -5.29 -9.57 -7.92
N MET A 130 -6.44 -9.26 -7.34
CA MET A 130 -6.53 -8.76 -5.95
C MET A 130 -6.06 -9.82 -4.94
N LYS A 131 -6.40 -11.09 -5.15
CA LYS A 131 -5.92 -12.22 -4.33
C LYS A 131 -4.40 -12.40 -4.46
N MET A 132 -3.86 -12.26 -5.67
CA MET A 132 -2.42 -12.29 -5.91
C MET A 132 -1.70 -11.19 -5.13
N ILE A 133 -2.18 -9.94 -5.22
CA ILE A 133 -1.63 -8.80 -4.49
C ILE A 133 -1.69 -9.03 -2.97
N PHE A 134 -2.78 -9.61 -2.46
CA PHE A 134 -2.90 -9.95 -1.04
C PHE A 134 -1.85 -10.97 -0.58
N VAL A 135 -1.64 -12.04 -1.34
CA VAL A 135 -0.62 -13.06 -1.03
C VAL A 135 0.78 -12.47 -1.10
N GLU A 136 1.07 -11.66 -2.12
CA GLU A 136 2.35 -10.96 -2.26
C GLU A 136 2.64 -10.10 -1.02
N VAL A 137 1.64 -9.37 -0.53
CA VAL A 137 1.76 -8.53 0.66
C VAL A 137 1.99 -9.35 1.92
N MET A 138 1.34 -10.50 2.07
CA MET A 138 1.56 -11.39 3.22
C MET A 138 2.97 -11.96 3.24
N ILE A 139 3.48 -12.43 2.10
CA ILE A 139 4.86 -12.92 1.97
C ILE A 139 5.84 -11.79 2.30
N TYR A 140 5.55 -10.57 1.83
CA TYR A 140 6.36 -9.40 2.13
C TYR A 140 6.41 -9.08 3.62
N VAL A 141 5.27 -9.08 4.33
CA VAL A 141 5.22 -8.82 5.78
C VAL A 141 6.05 -9.86 6.53
N VAL A 142 5.88 -11.15 6.22
CA VAL A 142 6.66 -12.23 6.85
C VAL A 142 8.16 -12.09 6.58
N SER A 143 8.54 -11.64 5.39
CA SER A 143 9.96 -11.45 5.02
C SER A 143 10.57 -10.17 5.61
N THR A 144 9.75 -9.14 5.84
CA THR A 144 10.21 -7.82 6.31
C THR A 144 10.25 -7.72 7.82
N LEU A 145 9.36 -8.44 8.53
CA LEU A 145 9.33 -8.47 9.99
C LEU A 145 10.71 -8.81 10.61
N PRO A 146 11.44 -9.85 10.17
CA PRO A 146 12.78 -10.16 10.68
C PRO A 146 13.76 -9.02 10.49
N PHE A 147 13.70 -8.34 9.34
CA PHE A 147 14.56 -7.21 9.03
C PHE A 147 14.24 -5.99 9.92
N SER A 148 12.97 -5.71 10.17
CA SER A 148 12.58 -4.65 11.10
C SER A 148 12.99 -4.95 12.54
N ILE A 149 12.88 -6.22 12.98
CA ILE A 149 13.35 -6.66 14.30
C ILE A 149 14.87 -6.46 14.41
N TYR A 150 15.63 -6.85 13.38
CA TYR A 150 17.08 -6.64 13.32
C TYR A 150 17.48 -5.16 13.41
N LEU A 151 16.77 -4.28 12.70
CA LEU A 151 17.01 -2.83 12.76
C LEU A 151 16.79 -2.25 14.17
N ILE A 152 15.72 -2.68 14.85
CA ILE A 152 15.44 -2.26 16.23
C ILE A 152 16.55 -2.78 17.16
N TYR A 153 16.93 -4.05 17.01
CA TYR A 153 18.02 -4.65 17.79
C TYR A 153 19.34 -3.89 17.61
N LYS A 154 19.67 -3.50 16.37
CA LYS A 154 20.85 -2.71 16.06
C LYS A 154 20.83 -1.34 16.76
N ILE A 155 19.71 -0.62 16.69
CA ILE A 155 19.59 0.70 17.33
C ILE A 155 19.74 0.59 18.85
N ILE A 156 19.10 -0.39 19.48
CA ILE A 156 19.22 -0.62 20.93
C ILE A 156 20.68 -0.89 21.29
N THR A 157 21.37 -1.72 20.52
CA THR A 157 22.79 -2.06 20.76
C THR A 157 23.70 -0.83 20.60
N ASP A 158 23.52 -0.03 19.55
CA ASP A 158 24.29 1.21 19.34
C ASP A 158 24.07 2.22 20.47
N ILE A 159 22.83 2.37 20.98
CA ILE A 159 22.52 3.25 22.12
C ILE A 159 23.20 2.76 23.40
N VAL A 160 23.19 1.45 23.66
CA VAL A 160 23.80 0.85 24.85
C VAL A 160 25.32 1.01 24.82
N ILE A 161 25.96 0.85 23.66
CA ILE A 161 27.42 1.00 23.52
C ILE A 161 27.88 2.47 23.66
N GLN A 162 27.05 3.45 23.28
CA GLN A 162 27.36 4.87 23.50
C GLN A 162 27.24 5.34 24.96
N GLN A 163 26.67 4.52 25.85
CA GLN A 163 26.48 4.84 27.28
C GLN A 163 27.59 4.27 28.19
N VAL A 164 28.49 3.43 27.66
CA VAL A 164 29.64 2.84 28.36
C VAL A 164 30.92 3.51 27.90
#